data_AF-A0AAN7DPT8-F1
#
_entry.id   AF-A0AAN7DPT8-F1
#
_cell.length_a   1.000
_cell.length_b   1.000
_cell.length_c   1.000
_cell.angle_alpha   90.00
_cell.angle_beta   90.00
_cell.angle_gamma   90.00
#
_symmetry.space_group_name_H-M   'P 1'
#
loop_
_entity.id
_entity.type
_entity.pdbx_description
1 polymer ?
#
loop_
_entity_poly.entity_id
_entity_poly.type
_entity_poly.pdbx_seq_one_letter_code
_entity_poly.pdbx_strand_id
1 'polypeptide(L)'
;MAIYSNYGQTPLKKSFEEKKQMVNAWELIQKKTFTKWVNNKLDLKNIPNIVHLNEDLANGVRLIQLLEIIGGESLKPFNQNPGMIFQKMENVNKALDFIKLRGVALTNIGAEDIVNKNLKLVLGMLWTIILRFTIADINEDGKNAKEGLLLWCQRKTANYHDVDIRDFTYSWTDGLAFCALIHHHHPELIDYHALDKSDRHGNTAIAFEAAKKLNIPQLLDVEDVCDISKPDEKSVMTYVAEYFHAFSARDEFETAGRRVAKFADVLLSVCDMEHQYELRVRALMEAVEFIQEEWDNTELTDSYIDAKQKSMAFDIYKSTDKRSWVAEKRNIDALLGNIQTKAKTYNLKPYYPPAGLTLKDLDNTWNTLLQNEAKYHRRINRTIREIKEGLRKAFAEAANEFQRQLDSISAKLVDLEGSLQSQLALVQGLTNSFEPMQESLQMIHILDQECIEANTEENDYTVYSLEDLSFGLDLVKEAVQKKSAFIQNQIVSRNMTNLTPVQLEEFEQTFRYFDKDYTNTLSASEFKYALSSLGIVYDNERLESIFYDITHDNDFMSFEQFIRFMVSVTEDKTTPGQLLDSFRTIAGDKPFVTELDLKMSQIPVSMIDYLKKMMPRSYSDNEMDYESFVQDMFIN
;
A
#
# COMPACT_ATOMS: atom_id res chain seq x y z
N MET A 1 84.44 68.88 -23.80
CA MET A 1 84.97 70.17 -23.30
C MET A 1 83.80 70.92 -22.69
N ALA A 2 83.71 70.93 -21.36
CA ALA A 2 84.04 72.07 -20.49
C ALA A 2 82.92 73.14 -20.47
N ILE A 3 82.42 73.72 -19.37
CA ILE A 3 82.34 73.51 -17.91
C ILE A 3 81.64 74.81 -17.38
N TYR A 4 80.78 74.71 -16.34
CA TYR A 4 80.22 75.78 -15.44
C TYR A 4 79.40 76.94 -16.06
N SER A 5 78.42 77.60 -15.41
CA SER A 5 77.72 77.55 -14.12
C SER A 5 76.58 78.58 -14.23
N ASN A 6 75.39 78.30 -13.69
CA ASN A 6 74.61 79.35 -13.02
C ASN A 6 73.63 78.72 -12.02
N TYR A 7 74.10 78.64 -10.77
CA TYR A 7 73.27 78.50 -9.59
C TYR A 7 72.56 79.83 -9.30
N GLY A 8 71.29 79.77 -8.90
CA GLY A 8 70.71 80.81 -8.04
C GLY A 8 69.29 81.30 -8.38
N GLN A 9 68.26 80.48 -8.16
CA GLN A 9 66.97 80.99 -7.72
C GLN A 9 66.46 80.13 -6.55
N THR A 10 66.67 80.63 -5.34
CA THR A 10 66.00 80.21 -4.11
C THR A 10 64.47 80.24 -4.28
N PRO A 11 63.69 79.30 -3.71
CA PRO A 11 62.24 79.40 -3.70
C PRO A 11 61.81 80.65 -2.91
N LEU A 12 60.90 81.43 -3.49
CA LEU A 12 60.23 82.55 -2.84
C LEU A 12 59.75 82.15 -1.42
N LYS A 13 60.33 82.77 -0.40
CA LYS A 13 59.82 82.72 0.97
C LYS A 13 58.41 83.35 0.97
N LYS A 14 57.37 82.53 1.15
CA LYS A 14 55.98 82.99 1.36
C LYS A 14 55.91 84.05 2.47
N SER A 15 55.06 85.06 2.28
CA SER A 15 54.91 86.20 3.18
C SER A 15 54.45 85.77 4.58
N PHE A 16 54.82 86.55 5.60
CA PHE A 16 54.39 86.35 6.99
C PHE A 16 52.86 86.47 7.14
N GLU A 17 52.19 87.33 6.35
CA GLU A 17 50.72 87.43 6.31
C GLU A 17 50.04 86.15 5.78
N GLU A 18 50.57 85.52 4.73
CA GLU A 18 50.01 84.29 4.16
C GLU A 18 50.13 83.12 5.15
N LYS A 19 51.25 83.04 5.88
CA LYS A 19 51.41 82.08 6.98
C LYS A 19 50.44 82.37 8.12
N LYS A 20 50.19 83.64 8.47
CA LYS A 20 49.24 84.03 9.52
C LYS A 20 47.78 83.75 9.13
N GLN A 21 47.40 83.94 7.87
CA GLN A 21 46.09 83.56 7.34
C GLN A 21 45.89 82.04 7.33
N MET A 22 46.89 81.27 6.89
CA MET A 22 46.83 79.80 6.92
C MET A 22 46.78 79.24 8.36
N VAL A 23 47.49 79.86 9.31
CA VAL A 23 47.49 79.48 10.74
C VAL A 23 46.14 79.76 11.42
N ASN A 24 45.32 80.67 10.89
CA ASN A 24 43.99 80.97 11.44
C ASN A 24 42.84 80.21 10.75
N ALA A 25 43.02 79.77 9.51
CA ALA A 25 41.97 79.11 8.73
C ALA A 25 41.55 77.76 9.34
N TRP A 26 42.52 76.90 9.71
CA TRP A 26 42.22 75.59 10.32
C TRP A 26 41.51 75.71 11.68
N GLU A 27 41.88 76.71 12.51
CA GLU A 27 41.22 76.97 13.80
C GLU A 27 39.75 77.39 13.61
N LEU A 28 39.45 78.17 12.56
CA LEU A 28 38.10 78.62 12.25
C LEU A 28 37.20 77.46 11.81
N ILE A 29 37.70 76.60 10.92
CA ILE A 29 36.94 75.43 10.43
C ILE A 29 36.71 74.46 11.57
N GLN A 30 37.75 74.13 12.33
CA GLN A 30 37.63 73.24 13.47
C GLN A 30 36.64 73.78 14.51
N LYS A 31 36.67 75.09 14.79
CA LYS A 31 35.65 75.75 15.63
C LYS A 31 34.25 75.54 15.07
N LYS A 32 34.04 75.77 13.77
CA LYS A 32 32.73 75.60 13.11
C LYS A 32 32.24 74.16 13.17
N THR A 33 33.08 73.20 12.78
CA THR A 33 32.77 71.76 12.80
C THR A 33 32.45 71.29 14.21
N PHE A 34 33.27 71.63 15.21
CA PHE A 34 33.03 71.21 16.59
C PHE A 34 31.81 71.89 17.19
N THR A 35 31.51 73.14 16.82
CA THR A 35 30.25 73.80 17.23
C THR A 35 29.05 73.05 16.67
N LYS A 36 29.05 72.71 15.38
CA LYS A 36 28.00 71.91 14.74
C LYS A 36 27.87 70.52 15.39
N TRP A 37 28.99 69.87 15.70
CA TRP A 37 29.00 68.57 16.37
C TRP A 37 28.40 68.64 17.78
N VAL A 38 28.80 69.63 18.58
CA VAL A 38 28.23 69.84 19.92
C VAL A 38 26.73 70.07 19.83
N ASN A 39 26.29 70.98 18.96
CA ASN A 39 24.86 71.27 18.77
C ASN A 39 24.07 70.03 18.36
N ASN A 40 24.59 69.23 17.43
CA ASN A 40 23.97 67.98 17.04
C ASN A 40 23.79 67.01 18.23
N LYS A 41 24.75 66.93 19.16
CA LYS A 41 24.57 66.11 20.38
C LYS A 41 23.58 66.76 21.35
N LEU A 42 23.60 68.08 21.53
CA LEU A 42 22.65 68.80 22.40
C LEU A 42 21.19 68.67 21.91
N ASP A 43 20.98 68.69 20.60
CA ASP A 43 19.66 68.53 19.96
C ASP A 43 19.01 67.18 20.35
N LEU A 44 19.80 66.12 20.59
CA LEU A 44 19.29 64.80 21.06
C LEU A 44 18.49 64.88 22.37
N LYS A 45 18.70 65.92 23.18
CA LYS A 45 17.97 66.18 24.43
C LYS A 45 17.21 67.51 24.40
N ASN A 46 17.01 68.10 23.21
CA ASN A 46 16.38 69.41 23.01
C ASN A 46 17.04 70.52 23.86
N ILE A 47 18.36 70.44 24.02
CA ILE A 47 19.12 71.42 24.80
C ILE A 47 19.48 72.60 23.88
N PRO A 48 19.32 73.87 24.32
CA PRO A 48 19.57 75.01 23.44
C PRO A 48 21.01 75.06 22.91
N ASN A 49 21.12 75.31 21.62
CA ASN A 49 22.37 75.31 20.87
C ASN A 49 23.33 76.43 21.28
N ILE A 50 24.62 76.14 21.16
CA ILE A 50 25.71 77.08 21.35
C ILE A 50 25.99 77.84 20.04
N VAL A 51 26.39 79.10 20.17
CA VAL A 51 26.69 80.02 19.06
C VAL A 51 28.18 80.37 19.05
N HIS A 52 28.76 80.58 20.23
CA HIS A 52 30.17 80.92 20.40
C HIS A 52 30.87 79.88 21.26
N LEU A 53 31.51 78.90 20.59
CA LEU A 53 32.11 77.71 21.21
C LEU A 53 32.88 77.95 22.51
N ASN A 54 33.84 78.87 22.50
CA ASN A 54 34.71 79.15 23.64
C ASN A 54 34.02 80.02 24.72
N GLU A 55 32.90 80.68 24.41
CA GLU A 55 32.16 81.49 25.38
C GLU A 55 31.07 80.69 26.08
N ASP A 56 30.32 79.91 25.31
CA ASP A 56 29.17 79.15 25.80
C ASP A 56 29.58 77.92 26.63
N LEU A 57 30.80 77.41 26.40
CA LEU A 57 31.40 76.34 27.21
C LEU A 57 32.11 76.88 28.47
N ALA A 58 32.42 78.18 28.54
CA ALA A 58 33.27 78.75 29.60
C ALA A 58 32.64 78.68 31.00
N ASN A 59 31.32 78.56 31.09
CA ASN A 59 30.63 78.43 32.37
C ASN A 59 30.47 76.96 32.85
N GLY A 60 30.90 76.00 32.02
CA GLY A 60 30.87 74.56 32.30
C GLY A 60 29.51 73.88 32.18
N VAL A 61 28.39 74.61 32.11
CA VAL A 61 27.03 74.00 32.08
C VAL A 61 26.81 73.21 30.80
N ARG A 62 27.07 73.82 29.64
CA ARG A 62 26.91 73.16 28.33
C ARG A 62 27.90 72.01 28.14
N LEU A 63 29.12 72.16 28.67
CA LEU A 63 30.13 71.11 28.64
C LEU A 63 29.68 69.89 29.45
N ILE A 64 29.16 70.09 30.65
CA ILE A 64 28.61 68.99 31.46
C ILE A 64 27.44 68.32 30.74
N GLN A 65 26.48 69.08 30.22
CA GLN A 65 25.31 68.55 29.50
C GLN A 65 25.72 67.70 28.28
N LEU A 66 26.70 68.16 27.51
CA LEU A 66 27.29 67.40 26.42
C LEU A 66 27.87 66.07 26.91
N LEU A 67 28.65 66.08 28.00
CA LEU A 67 29.24 64.89 28.59
C LEU A 67 28.20 63.91 29.13
N GLU A 68 27.10 64.41 29.72
CA GLU A 68 25.98 63.56 30.15
C GLU A 68 25.35 62.83 28.96
N ILE A 69 25.23 63.49 27.81
CA ILE A 69 24.63 62.91 26.59
C ILE A 69 25.53 61.83 26.01
N ILE A 70 26.81 62.15 25.77
CA ILE A 70 27.74 61.21 25.11
C ILE A 70 28.25 60.13 26.05
N GLY A 71 28.28 60.39 27.35
CA GLY A 71 28.71 59.44 28.38
C GLY A 71 27.57 58.59 28.94
N GLY A 72 26.31 58.96 28.69
CA GLY A 72 25.12 58.20 29.10
C GLY A 72 24.86 58.18 30.61
N GLU A 73 25.52 59.03 31.40
CA GLU A 73 25.39 59.09 32.86
C GLU A 73 25.21 60.52 33.37
N SER A 74 24.48 60.69 34.47
CA SER A 74 24.24 62.03 35.01
C SER A 74 25.41 62.51 35.87
N LEU A 75 25.82 63.74 35.60
CA LEU A 75 26.86 64.48 36.30
C LEU A 75 26.28 65.39 37.38
N LYS A 76 25.09 65.12 37.92
CA LYS A 76 24.53 65.91 39.03
C LYS A 76 25.21 65.59 40.37
N PRO A 77 25.34 66.55 41.30
CA PRO A 77 24.96 67.97 41.19
C PRO A 77 26.07 68.83 40.57
N PHE A 78 25.66 69.90 39.87
CA PHE A 78 26.51 70.98 39.36
C PHE A 78 25.72 72.30 39.29
N ASN A 79 26.40 73.45 39.26
CA ASN A 79 25.77 74.77 39.29
C ASN A 79 25.10 75.08 37.95
N GLN A 80 23.76 75.17 37.91
CA GLN A 80 23.02 75.43 36.65
C GLN A 80 23.14 76.88 36.16
N ASN A 81 23.33 77.83 37.09
CA ASN A 81 23.46 79.26 36.80
C ASN A 81 24.71 79.84 37.49
N PRO A 82 25.93 79.46 37.05
CA PRO A 82 27.16 79.87 37.72
C PRO A 82 27.49 81.34 37.43
N GLY A 83 27.24 82.21 38.42
CA GLY A 83 27.54 83.65 38.33
C GLY A 83 29.01 83.96 38.66
N MET A 84 29.56 83.33 39.70
CA MET A 84 30.92 83.56 40.17
C MET A 84 31.95 82.69 39.43
N ILE A 85 33.17 83.21 39.22
CA ILE A 85 34.26 82.48 38.55
C ILE A 85 34.54 81.12 39.23
N PHE A 86 34.52 81.07 40.56
CA PHE A 86 34.70 79.82 41.31
C PHE A 86 33.64 78.75 40.95
N GLN A 87 32.36 79.13 40.80
CA GLN A 87 31.29 78.19 40.40
C GLN A 87 31.48 77.68 38.96
N LYS A 88 31.97 78.53 38.05
CA LYS A 88 32.32 78.13 36.67
C LYS A 88 33.50 77.15 36.67
N MET A 89 34.53 77.43 37.47
CA MET A 89 35.69 76.56 37.65
C MET A 89 35.29 75.20 38.23
N GLU A 90 34.40 75.16 39.22
CA GLU A 90 33.88 73.93 39.80
C GLU A 90 33.15 73.06 38.75
N ASN A 91 32.25 73.67 37.96
CA ASN A 91 31.57 72.98 36.87
C ASN A 91 32.56 72.43 35.83
N VAL A 92 33.50 73.26 35.37
CA VAL A 92 34.48 72.83 34.37
C VAL A 92 35.39 71.73 34.94
N ASN A 93 35.90 71.85 36.17
CA ASN A 93 36.70 70.79 36.80
C ASN A 93 35.94 69.46 36.84
N LYS A 94 34.66 69.49 37.21
CA LYS A 94 33.81 68.30 37.21
C LYS A 94 33.71 67.65 35.83
N ALA A 95 33.57 68.46 34.78
CA ALA A 95 33.61 67.98 33.40
C ALA A 95 34.98 67.39 33.00
N LEU A 96 36.08 68.05 33.36
CA LEU A 96 37.43 67.55 33.06
C LEU A 96 37.75 66.26 33.81
N ASP A 97 37.30 66.12 35.06
CA ASP A 97 37.50 64.92 35.87
C ASP A 97 36.72 63.73 35.30
N PHE A 98 35.52 63.97 34.79
CA PHE A 98 34.75 62.96 34.05
C PHE A 98 35.50 62.47 32.81
N ILE A 99 36.06 63.39 32.01
CA ILE A 99 36.82 63.06 30.81
C ILE A 99 38.06 62.22 31.17
N LYS A 100 38.79 62.59 32.23
CA LYS A 100 39.94 61.83 32.73
C LYS A 100 39.55 60.43 33.20
N LEU A 101 38.44 60.31 33.93
CA LEU A 101 37.92 59.02 34.41
C LEU A 101 37.63 58.05 33.25
N ARG A 102 37.21 58.57 32.10
CA ARG A 102 36.92 57.80 30.88
C ARG A 102 38.16 57.49 30.03
N GLY A 103 39.37 57.69 30.60
CA GLY A 103 40.65 57.27 30.04
C GLY A 103 41.31 58.29 29.11
N VAL A 104 40.88 59.55 29.14
CA VAL A 104 41.42 60.61 28.28
C VAL A 104 42.50 61.41 29.02
N ALA A 105 43.71 61.44 28.47
CA ALA A 105 44.81 62.24 29.01
C ALA A 105 44.68 63.71 28.57
N LEU A 106 44.24 64.58 29.48
CA LEU A 106 44.18 66.03 29.28
C LEU A 106 45.50 66.70 29.68
N THR A 107 46.56 66.48 28.91
CA THR A 107 47.86 67.15 29.15
C THR A 107 47.77 68.62 28.78
N ASN A 108 48.11 69.52 29.70
CA ASN A 108 48.12 70.98 29.52
C ASN A 108 46.75 71.65 29.30
N ILE A 109 45.66 71.06 29.80
CA ILE A 109 44.31 71.69 29.79
C ILE A 109 43.78 71.72 31.23
N GLY A 110 43.68 72.93 31.80
CA GLY A 110 43.06 73.18 33.10
C GLY A 110 41.68 73.82 32.98
N ALA A 111 40.91 73.83 34.09
CA ALA A 111 39.61 74.51 34.10
C ALA A 111 39.73 76.02 33.85
N GLU A 112 40.85 76.62 34.28
CA GLU A 112 41.14 78.04 34.08
C GLU A 112 41.18 78.39 32.59
N ASP A 113 41.76 77.53 31.76
CA ASP A 113 41.88 77.75 30.32
C ASP A 113 40.51 77.83 29.62
N ILE A 114 39.57 76.98 30.06
CA ILE A 114 38.22 76.94 29.52
C ILE A 114 37.40 78.14 30.00
N VAL A 115 37.48 78.47 31.31
CA VAL A 115 36.79 79.64 31.87
C VAL A 115 37.31 80.95 31.28
N ASN A 116 38.62 81.03 31.01
CA ASN A 116 39.27 82.15 30.33
C ASN A 116 39.08 82.14 28.80
N LYS A 117 38.23 81.24 28.26
CA LYS A 117 37.81 81.20 26.86
C LYS A 117 38.97 80.96 25.87
N ASN A 118 40.02 80.24 26.28
CA ASN A 118 41.16 79.91 25.41
C ASN A 118 40.72 78.95 24.29
N LEU A 119 40.45 79.50 23.10
CA LEU A 119 39.90 78.74 21.98
C LEU A 119 40.72 77.50 21.63
N LYS A 120 42.05 77.61 21.59
CA LYS A 120 42.93 76.50 21.20
C LYS A 120 42.85 75.33 22.18
N LEU A 121 42.77 75.62 23.48
CA LEU A 121 42.63 74.59 24.51
C LEU A 121 41.20 74.03 24.58
N VAL A 122 40.17 74.85 24.32
CA VAL A 122 38.78 74.38 24.15
C VAL A 122 38.66 73.42 22.96
N LEU A 123 39.25 73.75 21.81
CA LEU A 123 39.30 72.88 20.64
C LEU A 123 40.09 71.60 20.92
N GLY A 124 41.24 71.71 21.60
CA GLY A 124 42.02 70.56 22.05
C GLY A 124 41.21 69.60 22.93
N MET A 125 40.50 70.14 23.91
CA MET A 125 39.61 69.37 24.79
C MET A 125 38.49 68.68 24.00
N LEU A 126 37.74 69.43 23.18
CA LEU A 126 36.65 68.88 22.39
C LEU A 126 37.13 67.79 21.42
N TRP A 127 38.30 67.95 20.82
CA TRP A 127 38.90 66.90 19.99
C TRP A 127 39.12 65.62 20.79
N THR A 128 39.67 65.70 22.01
CA THR A 128 39.87 64.50 22.83
C THR A 128 38.57 63.82 23.21
N ILE A 129 37.50 64.60 23.40
CA ILE A 129 36.14 64.10 23.64
C ILE A 129 35.60 63.39 22.40
N ILE A 130 35.63 64.04 21.23
CA ILE A 130 35.18 63.45 19.96
C ILE A 130 35.94 62.17 19.66
N LEU A 131 37.28 62.22 19.76
CA LEU A 131 38.13 61.06 19.53
C LEU A 131 37.72 59.91 20.46
N ARG A 132 37.50 60.15 21.76
CA ARG A 132 37.19 59.10 22.73
C ARG A 132 35.77 58.55 22.62
N PHE A 133 34.77 59.42 22.44
CA PHE A 133 33.35 59.06 22.55
C PHE A 133 32.66 58.85 21.20
N THR A 134 33.30 59.24 20.09
CA THR A 134 32.73 59.07 18.74
C THR A 134 33.62 58.21 17.85
N ILE A 135 34.95 58.29 17.97
CA ILE A 135 35.83 57.57 17.04
C ILE A 135 36.48 56.34 17.69
N ALA A 136 36.78 56.37 19.00
CA ALA A 136 37.55 55.32 19.65
C ALA A 136 36.88 53.95 19.67
N ASP A 137 35.55 53.93 19.67
CA ASP A 137 34.78 52.68 19.69
C ASP A 137 34.62 52.08 18.27
N ILE A 138 35.14 52.76 17.23
CA ILE A 138 35.24 52.24 15.86
C ILE A 138 36.41 51.26 15.80
N ASN A 139 36.09 49.98 16.01
CA ASN A 139 37.07 48.89 15.97
C ASN A 139 36.85 48.04 14.72
N GLU A 140 37.74 48.20 13.74
CA GLU A 140 37.80 47.32 12.57
C GLU A 140 39.13 46.56 12.57
N ASP A 141 39.05 45.23 12.65
CA ASP A 141 40.19 44.29 12.69
C ASP A 141 41.26 44.59 13.75
N GLY A 142 40.86 45.10 14.93
CA GLY A 142 41.78 45.33 16.05
C GLY A 142 42.73 46.51 15.85
N LYS A 143 42.48 47.37 14.84
CA LYS A 143 43.25 48.59 14.60
C LYS A 143 42.88 49.69 15.59
N ASN A 144 43.76 50.69 15.72
CA ASN A 144 43.42 51.89 16.48
C ASN A 144 42.26 52.65 15.81
N ALA A 145 41.53 53.45 16.58
CA ALA A 145 40.33 54.19 16.16
C ALA A 145 40.42 54.87 14.79
N LYS A 146 41.54 55.56 14.53
CA LYS A 146 41.77 56.31 13.29
C LYS A 146 42.01 55.37 12.12
N GLU A 147 42.87 54.38 12.32
CA GLU A 147 43.21 53.39 11.29
C GLU A 147 42.03 52.46 10.98
N GLY A 148 41.19 52.17 11.97
CA GLY A 148 39.92 51.46 11.81
C GLY A 148 38.96 52.25 10.93
N LEU A 149 38.72 53.53 11.24
CA LEU A 149 37.86 54.39 10.42
C LEU A 149 38.41 54.55 8.98
N LEU A 150 39.73 54.67 8.82
CA LEU A 150 40.37 54.77 7.50
C LEU A 150 40.20 53.47 6.71
N LEU A 151 40.41 52.32 7.35
CA LEU A 151 40.23 51.00 6.74
C LEU A 151 38.78 50.81 6.28
N TRP A 152 37.81 51.24 7.10
CA TRP A 152 36.39 51.17 6.75
C TRP A 152 36.11 51.95 5.47
N CYS A 153 36.59 53.19 5.41
CA CYS A 153 36.44 54.04 4.22
C CYS A 153 37.04 53.37 2.98
N GLN A 154 38.27 52.84 3.09
CA GLN A 154 38.95 52.14 2.00
C GLN A 154 38.19 50.90 1.53
N ARG A 155 37.64 50.10 2.45
CA ARG A 155 36.85 48.90 2.11
C ARG A 155 35.56 49.23 1.39
N LYS A 156 34.82 50.22 1.90
CA LYS A 156 33.55 50.64 1.29
C LYS A 156 33.77 51.33 -0.07
N THR A 157 34.93 51.93 -0.30
CA THR A 157 35.28 52.60 -1.56
C THR A 157 36.20 51.81 -2.50
N ALA A 158 36.55 50.56 -2.18
CA ALA A 158 37.52 49.77 -2.95
C ALA A 158 37.15 49.54 -4.43
N ASN A 159 35.85 49.58 -4.76
CA ASN A 159 35.34 49.37 -6.12
C ASN A 159 35.29 50.64 -6.97
N TYR A 160 35.74 51.80 -6.45
CA TYR A 160 35.71 53.07 -7.15
C TYR A 160 37.13 53.48 -7.55
N HIS A 161 37.48 53.29 -8.82
CA HIS A 161 38.84 53.53 -9.31
C HIS A 161 39.31 54.98 -9.18
N ASP A 162 38.38 55.93 -9.19
CA ASP A 162 38.68 57.37 -9.06
C ASP A 162 38.84 57.82 -7.59
N VAL A 163 38.73 56.90 -6.61
CA VAL A 163 38.79 57.20 -5.17
C VAL A 163 39.89 56.38 -4.52
N ASP A 164 40.87 57.08 -3.95
CA ASP A 164 41.96 56.47 -3.18
C ASP A 164 42.12 57.20 -1.84
N ILE A 165 41.49 56.64 -0.81
CA ILE A 165 41.46 57.24 0.52
C ILE A 165 42.71 56.84 1.31
N ARG A 166 43.64 57.78 1.48
CA ARG A 166 44.91 57.55 2.21
C ARG A 166 45.01 58.32 3.52
N ASP A 167 44.20 59.34 3.69
CA ASP A 167 44.20 60.23 4.85
C ASP A 167 42.81 60.83 5.10
N PHE A 168 42.69 61.65 6.14
CA PHE A 168 41.52 62.49 6.40
C PHE A 168 41.78 63.96 6.04
N THR A 169 42.61 64.22 5.02
CA THR A 169 42.89 65.59 4.55
C THR A 169 42.69 65.70 3.05
N TYR A 170 43.72 65.41 2.25
CA TYR A 170 43.71 65.60 0.80
C TYR A 170 42.75 64.66 0.08
N SER A 171 42.59 63.44 0.58
CA SER A 171 41.80 62.37 -0.09
C SER A 171 40.30 62.67 -0.23
N TRP A 172 39.83 63.75 0.40
CA TRP A 172 38.42 64.13 0.48
C TRP A 172 38.11 65.43 -0.26
N THR A 173 39.14 66.08 -0.83
CA THR A 173 39.08 67.45 -1.36
C THR A 173 38.35 67.59 -2.70
N ASP A 174 38.07 66.48 -3.38
CA ASP A 174 37.33 66.43 -4.64
C ASP A 174 35.86 66.02 -4.47
N GLY A 175 35.45 65.72 -3.23
CA GLY A 175 34.09 65.27 -2.90
C GLY A 175 33.77 63.83 -3.29
N LEU A 176 34.61 63.16 -4.10
CA LEU A 176 34.32 61.84 -4.65
C LEU A 176 34.29 60.76 -3.57
N ALA A 177 35.16 60.85 -2.57
CA ALA A 177 35.16 59.94 -1.43
C ALA A 177 33.83 59.96 -0.65
N PHE A 178 33.25 61.15 -0.43
CA PHE A 178 31.93 61.26 0.21
C PHE A 178 30.81 60.69 -0.68
N CYS A 179 30.83 60.98 -1.98
CA CYS A 179 29.87 60.41 -2.93
C CYS A 179 29.95 58.89 -2.98
N ALA A 180 31.17 58.31 -3.00
CA ALA A 180 31.39 56.88 -3.10
C ALA A 180 30.91 56.13 -1.85
N LEU A 181 31.11 56.70 -0.65
CA LEU A 181 30.59 56.12 0.59
C LEU A 181 29.06 56.09 0.61
N ILE A 182 28.40 57.17 0.15
CA ILE A 182 26.94 57.21 0.06
C ILE A 182 26.47 56.22 -1.00
N HIS A 183 27.03 56.23 -2.21
CA HIS A 183 26.61 55.34 -3.30
C HIS A 183 26.83 53.87 -2.96
N HIS A 184 27.86 53.51 -2.17
CA HIS A 184 28.06 52.13 -1.73
C HIS A 184 26.89 51.60 -0.88
N HIS A 185 26.40 52.43 0.05
CA HIS A 185 25.31 52.05 0.95
C HIS A 185 23.92 52.36 0.38
N HIS A 186 23.82 53.39 -0.45
CA HIS A 186 22.61 53.96 -1.04
C HIS A 186 22.84 54.38 -2.50
N PRO A 187 22.94 53.40 -3.43
CA PRO A 187 23.16 53.69 -4.84
C PRO A 187 22.08 54.61 -5.46
N GLU A 188 20.88 54.57 -4.91
CA GLU A 188 19.72 55.34 -5.36
C GLU A 188 19.81 56.85 -5.10
N LEU A 189 20.68 57.29 -4.17
CA LEU A 189 20.77 58.70 -3.77
C LEU A 189 21.72 59.52 -4.63
N ILE A 190 22.70 58.88 -5.27
CA ILE A 190 23.72 59.55 -6.10
C ILE A 190 24.03 58.65 -7.28
N ASP A 191 23.80 59.11 -8.51
CA ASP A 191 24.35 58.43 -9.68
C ASP A 191 25.85 58.72 -9.79
N TYR A 192 26.66 57.88 -9.14
CA TYR A 192 28.10 58.11 -9.02
C TYR A 192 28.80 58.16 -10.38
N HIS A 193 28.38 57.32 -11.33
CA HIS A 193 29.07 57.19 -12.61
C HIS A 193 28.78 58.36 -13.56
N ALA A 194 27.66 59.07 -13.37
CA ALA A 194 27.31 60.26 -14.13
C ALA A 194 27.95 61.57 -13.59
N LEU A 195 28.61 61.53 -12.43
CA LEU A 195 29.24 62.71 -11.84
C LEU A 195 30.41 63.24 -12.68
N ASP A 196 30.49 64.56 -12.83
CA ASP A 196 31.69 65.23 -13.33
C ASP A 196 32.80 65.14 -12.28
N LYS A 197 33.79 64.27 -12.52
CA LYS A 197 34.92 64.03 -11.60
C LYS A 197 35.82 65.24 -11.40
N SER A 198 35.71 66.26 -12.25
CA SER A 198 36.46 67.51 -12.13
C SER A 198 35.76 68.56 -11.26
N ASP A 199 34.44 68.44 -11.05
CA ASP A 199 33.64 69.40 -10.28
C ASP A 199 33.66 69.10 -8.77
N ARG A 200 34.73 69.56 -8.12
CA ARG A 200 34.97 69.35 -6.68
C ARG A 200 33.86 69.92 -5.79
N HIS A 201 33.38 71.12 -6.11
CA HIS A 201 32.34 71.81 -5.33
C HIS A 201 30.98 71.15 -5.52
N GLY A 202 30.61 70.84 -6.78
CA GLY A 202 29.35 70.16 -7.09
C GLY A 202 29.27 68.77 -6.45
N ASN A 203 30.33 67.96 -6.58
CA ASN A 203 30.38 66.62 -5.99
C ASN A 203 30.21 66.65 -4.47
N THR A 204 30.93 67.56 -3.79
CA THR A 204 30.84 67.70 -2.33
C THR A 204 29.45 68.16 -1.90
N ALA A 205 28.84 69.12 -2.63
CA ALA A 205 27.49 69.60 -2.34
C ALA A 205 26.43 68.49 -2.50
N ILE A 206 26.53 67.69 -3.57
CA ILE A 206 25.66 66.52 -3.80
C ILE A 206 25.80 65.52 -2.66
N ALA A 207 27.02 65.20 -2.24
CA ALA A 207 27.26 64.28 -1.15
C ALA A 207 26.65 64.76 0.17
N PHE A 208 26.78 66.06 0.51
CA PHE A 208 26.27 66.59 1.77
C PHE A 208 24.74 66.65 1.80
N GLU A 209 24.11 67.00 0.67
CA GLU A 209 22.65 66.99 0.57
C GLU A 209 22.10 65.56 0.64
N ALA A 210 22.77 64.59 0.03
CA ALA A 210 22.42 63.18 0.15
C ALA A 210 22.60 62.67 1.59
N ALA A 211 23.67 63.06 2.29
CA ALA A 211 23.92 62.70 3.68
C ALA A 211 22.84 63.23 4.64
N LYS A 212 22.34 64.45 4.39
CA LYS A 212 21.24 65.04 5.16
C LYS A 212 19.95 64.21 5.05
N LYS A 213 19.65 63.64 3.87
CA LYS A 213 18.50 62.73 3.68
C LYS A 213 18.65 61.43 4.48
N LEU A 214 19.88 61.06 4.84
CA LEU A 214 20.22 59.92 5.67
C LEU A 214 20.32 60.28 7.17
N ASN A 215 19.88 61.48 7.57
CA ASN A 215 20.00 62.03 8.92
C ASN A 215 21.45 62.14 9.42
N ILE A 216 22.44 62.23 8.52
CA ILE A 216 23.82 62.55 8.88
C ILE A 216 23.93 64.08 8.98
N PRO A 217 24.31 64.64 10.14
CA PRO A 217 24.34 66.08 10.35
C PRO A 217 25.50 66.72 9.58
N GLN A 218 25.24 67.71 8.74
CA GLN A 218 26.28 68.37 7.96
C GLN A 218 27.25 69.18 8.85
N LEU A 219 28.39 68.59 9.22
CA LEU A 219 29.39 69.22 10.10
C LEU A 219 30.39 70.11 9.35
N LEU A 220 30.55 69.90 8.05
CA LEU A 220 31.46 70.66 7.18
C LEU A 220 30.68 71.45 6.13
N ASP A 221 31.25 72.55 5.66
CA ASP A 221 30.73 73.26 4.50
C ASP A 221 31.61 72.97 3.29
N VAL A 222 31.05 73.12 2.09
CA VAL A 222 31.71 72.71 0.84
C VAL A 222 33.04 73.44 0.65
N GLU A 223 33.04 74.74 0.91
CA GLU A 223 34.21 75.63 0.86
C GLU A 223 35.33 75.19 1.83
N ASP A 224 34.96 74.71 3.02
CA ASP A 224 35.90 74.29 4.08
C ASP A 224 36.68 73.02 3.69
N VAL A 225 36.20 72.29 2.67
CA VAL A 225 36.84 71.08 2.13
C VAL A 225 37.51 71.35 0.79
N CYS A 226 36.88 72.14 -0.08
CA CYS A 226 37.33 72.33 -1.47
C CYS A 226 38.34 73.46 -1.65
N ASP A 227 38.21 74.57 -0.92
CA ASP A 227 39.00 75.78 -1.19
C ASP A 227 40.31 75.84 -0.40
N ILE A 228 40.54 74.85 0.47
CA ILE A 228 41.64 74.82 1.40
C ILE A 228 42.69 73.84 0.92
N SER A 229 43.92 74.34 0.76
CA SER A 229 45.06 73.53 0.30
C SER A 229 45.29 72.27 1.13
N LYS A 230 45.02 72.31 2.44
CA LYS A 230 45.04 71.16 3.35
C LYS A 230 43.89 71.28 4.35
N PRO A 231 42.79 70.52 4.17
CA PRO A 231 41.70 70.48 5.13
C PRO A 231 42.17 70.04 6.52
N ASP A 232 41.46 70.49 7.56
CA ASP A 232 41.76 70.07 8.93
C ASP A 232 41.38 68.61 9.16
N GLU A 233 42.38 67.80 9.52
CA GLU A 233 42.23 66.34 9.68
C GLU A 233 41.17 65.97 10.71
N LYS A 234 41.13 66.72 11.83
CA LYS A 234 40.21 66.45 12.93
C LYS A 234 38.77 66.74 12.52
N SER A 235 38.55 67.84 11.81
CA SER A 235 37.24 68.19 11.25
C SER A 235 36.71 67.14 10.28
N VAL A 236 37.55 66.66 9.34
CA VAL A 236 37.16 65.61 8.38
C VAL A 236 36.88 64.28 9.11
N MET A 237 37.77 63.85 10.01
CA MET A 237 37.55 62.64 10.81
C MET A 237 36.24 62.68 11.60
N THR A 238 35.93 63.83 12.21
CA THR A 238 34.70 64.00 12.98
C THR A 238 33.47 63.79 12.09
N TYR A 239 33.48 64.34 10.88
CA TYR A 239 32.34 64.18 9.97
C TYR A 239 32.22 62.78 9.39
N VAL A 240 33.35 62.18 8.97
CA VAL A 240 33.37 60.81 8.44
C VAL A 240 32.97 59.79 9.51
N ALA A 241 33.26 60.05 10.79
CA ALA A 241 32.79 59.21 11.88
C ALA A 241 31.25 59.20 12.00
N GLU A 242 30.57 60.32 11.71
CA GLU A 242 29.09 60.34 11.69
C GLU A 242 28.54 59.50 10.53
N TYR A 243 29.23 59.42 9.37
CA TYR A 243 28.88 58.49 8.29
C TYR A 243 29.04 57.04 8.74
N PHE A 244 30.15 56.70 9.40
CA PHE A 244 30.40 55.35 9.91
C PHE A 244 29.27 54.89 10.84
N HIS A 245 28.86 55.74 11.80
CA HIS A 245 27.80 55.40 12.77
C HIS A 245 26.46 55.20 12.09
N ALA A 246 26.10 56.09 11.16
CA ALA A 246 24.83 56.00 10.42
C ALA A 246 24.74 54.70 9.61
N PHE A 247 25.82 54.30 8.93
CA PHE A 247 25.82 53.11 8.10
C PHE A 247 26.03 51.80 8.87
N SER A 248 26.87 51.79 9.91
CA SER A 248 27.15 50.58 10.68
C SER A 248 25.95 50.14 11.53
N ALA A 249 25.21 51.07 12.12
CA ALA A 249 23.99 50.75 12.88
C ALA A 249 22.92 50.08 12.00
N ARG A 250 22.85 50.45 10.72
CA ARG A 250 21.95 49.83 9.74
C ARG A 250 22.40 48.44 9.33
N ASP A 251 23.69 48.25 9.03
CA ASP A 251 24.26 46.94 8.69
C ASP A 251 24.05 45.92 9.84
N GLU A 252 24.17 46.37 11.10
CA GLU A 252 23.85 45.56 12.29
C GLU A 252 22.37 45.19 12.37
N PHE A 253 21.47 46.16 12.16
CA PHE A 253 20.02 45.93 12.16
C PHE A 253 19.60 44.92 11.08
N GLU A 254 20.09 45.06 9.85
CA GLU A 254 19.82 44.13 8.76
C GLU A 254 20.39 42.73 9.04
N THR A 255 21.57 42.66 9.64
CA THR A 255 22.18 41.38 10.03
C THR A 255 21.39 40.70 11.15
N ALA A 256 20.91 41.45 12.14
CA ALA A 256 20.01 40.93 13.16
C ALA A 256 18.68 40.43 12.54
N GLY A 257 18.08 41.20 11.63
CA GLY A 257 16.88 40.80 10.89
C GLY A 257 17.08 39.50 10.12
N ARG A 258 18.19 39.36 9.39
CA ARG A 258 18.54 38.11 8.68
C ARG A 258 18.71 36.91 9.62
N ARG A 259 19.27 37.12 10.82
CA ARG A 259 19.41 36.06 11.83
C ARG A 259 18.05 35.61 12.37
N VAL A 260 17.15 36.56 12.66
CA VAL A 260 15.78 36.25 13.11
C VAL A 260 15.00 35.52 12.03
N ALA A 261 15.07 35.96 10.77
CA ALA A 261 14.42 35.28 9.64
C ALA A 261 14.89 33.83 9.50
N LYS A 262 16.20 33.59 9.51
CA LYS A 262 16.76 32.22 9.46
C LYS A 262 16.31 31.36 10.64
N PHE A 263 16.21 31.93 11.84
CA PHE A 263 15.70 31.21 13.01
C PHE A 263 14.21 30.86 12.86
N ALA A 264 13.40 31.78 12.34
CA ALA A 264 11.99 31.53 12.06
C ALA A 264 11.81 30.42 11.02
N ASP A 265 12.64 30.38 9.97
CA ASP A 265 12.62 29.30 8.96
C ASP A 265 12.91 27.93 9.59
N VAL A 266 13.89 27.86 10.50
CA VAL A 266 14.21 26.62 11.24
C VAL A 266 13.03 26.21 12.12
N LEU A 267 12.41 27.15 12.83
CA LEU A 267 11.27 26.88 13.71
C LEU A 267 10.07 26.38 12.92
N LEU A 268 9.71 27.05 11.83
CA LEU A 268 8.63 26.63 10.92
C LEU A 268 8.88 25.22 10.37
N SER A 269 10.11 24.93 9.97
CA SER A 269 10.46 23.60 9.49
C SER A 269 10.33 22.52 10.56
N VAL A 270 10.67 22.81 11.83
CA VAL A 270 10.47 21.85 12.93
C VAL A 270 8.98 21.65 13.20
N CYS A 271 8.18 22.72 13.27
CA CYS A 271 6.74 22.63 13.47
C CYS A 271 6.03 21.85 12.35
N ASP A 272 6.45 22.03 11.09
CA ASP A 272 5.92 21.24 9.98
C ASP A 272 6.23 19.75 10.15
N MET A 273 7.47 19.40 10.51
CA MET A 273 7.84 18.01 10.78
C MET A 273 7.03 17.39 11.92
N GLU A 274 6.80 18.15 13.01
CA GLU A 274 5.94 17.74 14.14
C GLU A 274 4.50 17.47 13.68
N HIS A 275 3.93 18.38 12.90
CA HIS A 275 2.59 18.22 12.34
C HIS A 275 2.48 17.00 11.41
N GLN A 276 3.45 16.80 10.53
CA GLN A 276 3.50 15.63 9.64
C GLN A 276 3.62 14.32 10.44
N TYR A 277 4.39 14.30 11.52
CA TYR A 277 4.46 13.15 12.42
C TYR A 277 3.07 12.82 12.99
N GLU A 278 2.36 13.81 13.54
CA GLU A 278 1.04 13.60 14.16
C GLU A 278 -0.01 13.11 13.16
N LEU A 279 -0.04 13.68 11.94
CA LEU A 279 -0.94 13.25 10.88
C LEU A 279 -0.69 11.80 10.48
N ARG A 280 0.58 11.42 10.28
CA ARG A 280 0.95 10.09 9.80
C ARG A 280 0.69 9.01 10.84
N VAL A 281 0.99 9.29 12.12
CA VAL A 281 0.67 8.37 13.22
C VAL A 281 -0.84 8.13 13.29
N ARG A 282 -1.64 9.20 13.27
CA ARG A 282 -3.09 9.10 13.34
C ARG A 282 -3.65 8.29 12.17
N ALA A 283 -3.27 8.63 10.94
CA ALA A 283 -3.75 7.94 9.75
C ALA A 283 -3.38 6.44 9.76
N LEU A 284 -2.17 6.09 10.22
CA LEU A 284 -1.76 4.70 10.34
C LEU A 284 -2.58 3.95 11.41
N MET A 285 -2.79 4.55 12.58
CA MET A 285 -3.60 3.94 13.64
C MET A 285 -5.05 3.74 13.20
N GLU A 286 -5.66 4.73 12.55
CA GLU A 286 -7.03 4.64 12.02
C GLU A 286 -7.17 3.53 10.95
N ALA A 287 -6.20 3.42 10.02
CA ALA A 287 -6.21 2.35 9.02
C ALA A 287 -6.07 0.95 9.64
N VAL A 288 -5.24 0.83 10.68
CA VAL A 288 -5.05 -0.42 11.42
C VAL A 288 -6.29 -0.78 12.24
N GLU A 289 -6.97 0.20 12.85
CA GLU A 289 -8.23 -0.03 13.58
C GLU A 289 -9.35 -0.45 12.64
N PHE A 290 -9.48 0.19 11.48
CA PHE A 290 -10.49 -0.14 10.47
C PHE A 290 -10.43 -1.61 10.03
N ILE A 291 -9.24 -2.13 9.68
CA ILE A 291 -9.13 -3.53 9.22
C ILE A 291 -9.43 -4.53 10.34
N GLN A 292 -9.11 -4.19 11.59
CA GLN A 292 -9.41 -5.04 12.73
C GLN A 292 -10.92 -5.12 12.97
N GLU A 293 -11.62 -3.98 12.86
CA GLU A 293 -13.07 -3.92 12.92
C GLU A 293 -13.71 -4.72 11.79
N GLU A 294 -13.18 -4.63 10.56
CA GLU A 294 -13.64 -5.45 9.43
C GLU A 294 -13.51 -6.95 9.73
N TRP A 295 -12.40 -7.40 10.32
CA TRP A 295 -12.21 -8.80 10.69
C TRP A 295 -13.14 -9.27 11.81
N ASP A 296 -13.36 -8.45 12.83
CA ASP A 296 -14.25 -8.81 13.93
C ASP A 296 -15.72 -8.88 13.45
N ASN A 297 -16.13 -7.99 12.54
CA ASN A 297 -17.46 -7.95 11.94
C ASN A 297 -17.68 -8.95 10.80
N THR A 298 -16.63 -9.57 10.27
CA THR A 298 -16.76 -10.56 9.19
C THR A 298 -17.42 -11.84 9.70
N GLU A 299 -18.63 -12.13 9.23
CA GLU A 299 -19.26 -13.44 9.38
C GLU A 299 -18.66 -14.44 8.39
N LEU A 300 -18.34 -15.65 8.87
CA LEU A 300 -17.86 -16.75 8.03
C LEU A 300 -19.04 -17.69 7.81
N THR A 301 -19.38 -17.89 6.53
CA THR A 301 -20.47 -18.80 6.14
C THR A 301 -19.98 -20.24 6.04
N ASP A 302 -20.92 -21.18 5.90
CA ASP A 302 -20.62 -22.60 5.68
C ASP A 302 -20.20 -22.91 4.23
N SER A 303 -20.14 -21.89 3.36
CA SER A 303 -19.69 -22.06 1.98
C SER A 303 -18.17 -22.10 1.89
N TYR A 304 -17.63 -23.19 1.31
CA TYR A 304 -16.19 -23.32 1.08
C TYR A 304 -15.64 -22.19 0.20
N ILE A 305 -16.37 -21.78 -0.84
CA ILE A 305 -15.94 -20.76 -1.79
C ILE A 305 -15.78 -19.41 -1.08
N ASP A 306 -16.76 -19.01 -0.27
CA ASP A 306 -16.69 -17.76 0.52
C ASP A 306 -15.53 -17.80 1.51
N ALA A 307 -15.42 -18.86 2.31
CA ALA A 307 -14.31 -19.02 3.26
C ALA A 307 -12.94 -18.97 2.56
N LYS A 308 -12.82 -19.55 1.36
CA LYS A 308 -11.60 -19.52 0.55
C LYS A 308 -11.31 -18.13 -0.01
N GLN A 309 -12.32 -17.39 -0.45
CA GLN A 309 -12.17 -15.99 -0.88
C GLN A 309 -11.69 -15.10 0.27
N LYS A 310 -12.24 -15.27 1.48
CA LYS A 310 -11.76 -14.55 2.68
C LYS A 310 -10.31 -14.88 3.00
N SER A 311 -9.90 -16.15 2.88
CA SER A 311 -8.49 -16.55 3.01
C SER A 311 -7.59 -15.85 1.99
N MET A 312 -8.00 -15.78 0.71
CA MET A 312 -7.23 -15.11 -0.33
C MET A 312 -7.13 -13.60 -0.09
N ALA A 313 -8.24 -12.94 0.31
CA ALA A 313 -8.24 -11.52 0.66
C ALA A 313 -7.29 -11.22 1.83
N PHE A 314 -7.26 -12.09 2.84
CA PHE A 314 -6.31 -11.98 3.95
C PHE A 314 -4.85 -12.09 3.50
N ASP A 315 -4.54 -13.01 2.58
CA ASP A 315 -3.18 -13.13 2.02
C ASP A 315 -2.79 -11.91 1.18
N ILE A 316 -3.73 -11.34 0.41
CA ILE A 316 -3.53 -10.09 -0.33
C ILE A 316 -3.17 -8.97 0.65
N TYR A 317 -4.00 -8.73 1.67
CA TYR A 317 -3.74 -7.77 2.74
C TYR A 317 -2.32 -7.88 3.34
N LYS A 318 -1.88 -9.12 3.63
CA LYS A 318 -0.52 -9.36 4.19
C LYS A 318 0.59 -9.00 3.22
N SER A 319 0.34 -9.10 1.92
CA SER A 319 1.31 -8.79 0.87
C SER A 319 1.27 -7.32 0.41
N THR A 320 0.16 -6.62 0.64
CA THR A 320 -0.06 -5.21 0.23
C THR A 320 -0.02 -4.28 1.43
N ASP A 321 -1.15 -4.08 2.12
CA ASP A 321 -1.36 -3.02 3.10
C ASP A 321 -0.50 -3.22 4.34
N LYS A 322 -0.41 -4.45 4.85
CA LYS A 322 0.45 -4.74 5.99
C LYS A 322 1.91 -4.38 5.70
N ARG A 323 2.40 -4.59 4.48
CA ARG A 323 3.79 -4.24 4.12
C ARG A 323 3.99 -2.73 4.06
N SER A 324 3.03 -1.99 3.49
CA SER A 324 3.11 -0.53 3.43
C SER A 324 3.07 0.07 4.84
N TRP A 325 2.23 -0.47 5.72
CA TRP A 325 2.14 -0.06 7.12
C TRP A 325 3.40 -0.35 7.94
N VAL A 326 4.05 -1.50 7.73
CA VAL A 326 5.35 -1.80 8.37
C VAL A 326 6.43 -0.78 7.95
N ALA A 327 6.46 -0.42 6.66
CA ALA A 327 7.38 0.61 6.17
C ALA A 327 7.05 1.97 6.78
N GLU A 328 5.76 2.32 6.83
CA GLU A 328 5.28 3.59 7.38
C GLU A 328 5.59 3.74 8.86
N LYS A 329 5.38 2.70 9.67
CA LYS A 329 5.77 2.67 11.09
C LYS A 329 7.26 3.00 11.27
N ARG A 330 8.15 2.42 10.46
CA ARG A 330 9.59 2.73 10.49
C ARG A 330 9.89 4.16 10.07
N ASN A 331 9.17 4.68 9.08
CA ASN A 331 9.32 6.06 8.63
C ASN A 331 8.89 7.07 9.71
N ILE A 332 7.84 6.76 10.46
CA ILE A 332 7.37 7.55 11.62
C ILE A 332 8.43 7.55 12.73
N ASP A 333 8.98 6.39 13.07
CA ASP A 333 10.08 6.27 14.05
C ASP A 333 11.28 7.13 13.65
N ALA A 334 11.67 7.06 12.37
CA ALA A 334 12.77 7.85 11.82
C ALA A 334 12.45 9.36 11.81
N LEU A 335 11.22 9.75 11.48
CA LEU A 335 10.78 11.15 11.48
C LEU A 335 10.87 11.73 12.90
N LEU A 336 10.40 11.01 13.92
CA LEU A 336 10.53 11.48 15.30
C LEU A 336 12.00 11.62 15.71
N GLY A 337 12.85 10.66 15.34
CA GLY A 337 14.30 10.76 15.56
C GLY A 337 14.93 11.99 14.89
N ASN A 338 14.50 12.32 13.68
CA ASN A 338 14.95 13.50 12.95
C ASN A 338 14.46 14.80 13.60
N ILE A 339 13.21 14.85 14.08
CA ILE A 339 12.67 16.00 14.84
C ILE A 339 13.52 16.23 16.09
N GLN A 340 13.78 15.18 16.89
CA GLN A 340 14.59 15.28 18.10
C GLN A 340 16.02 15.76 17.81
N THR A 341 16.64 15.20 16.76
CA THR A 341 18.00 15.57 16.36
C THR A 341 18.06 17.03 15.92
N LYS A 342 17.09 17.48 15.13
CA LYS A 342 17.01 18.87 14.66
C LYS A 342 16.75 19.82 15.82
N ALA A 343 15.80 19.52 16.70
CA ALA A 343 15.52 20.32 17.89
C ALA A 343 16.78 20.46 18.78
N LYS A 344 17.49 19.36 19.02
CA LYS A 344 18.73 19.35 19.81
C LYS A 344 19.88 20.13 19.14
N THR A 345 20.02 20.01 17.82
CA THR A 345 21.05 20.73 17.04
C THR A 345 20.91 22.25 17.17
N TYR A 346 19.68 22.75 17.21
CA TYR A 346 19.39 24.18 17.36
C TYR A 346 19.08 24.59 18.81
N ASN A 347 19.33 23.71 19.80
CA ASN A 347 19.04 23.94 21.22
C ASN A 347 17.58 24.38 21.48
N LEU A 348 16.64 23.86 20.69
CA LEU A 348 15.21 24.06 20.89
C LEU A 348 14.69 23.11 21.98
N LYS A 349 13.49 23.40 22.47
CA LYS A 349 12.80 22.50 23.40
C LYS A 349 12.56 21.15 22.70
N PRO A 350 12.82 20.01 23.38
CA PRO A 350 12.50 18.71 22.82
C PRO A 350 11.00 18.59 22.55
N TYR A 351 10.65 18.01 21.40
CA TYR A 351 9.27 17.70 21.07
C TYR A 351 8.81 16.47 21.87
N TYR A 352 7.58 16.49 22.36
CA TYR A 352 6.96 15.32 23.00
C TYR A 352 5.60 15.11 22.33
N PRO A 353 5.39 13.99 21.63
CA PRO A 353 4.12 13.70 21.00
C PRO A 353 2.94 13.77 21.98
N PRO A 354 1.78 14.29 21.56
CA PRO A 354 0.56 14.25 22.36
C PRO A 354 0.17 12.83 22.78
N ALA A 355 -0.56 12.71 23.90
CA ALA A 355 -1.10 11.43 24.35
C ALA A 355 -2.01 10.81 23.26
N GLY A 356 -1.83 9.52 22.99
CA GLY A 356 -2.52 8.81 21.91
C GLY A 356 -1.76 8.81 20.58
N LEU A 357 -0.72 9.64 20.41
CA LEU A 357 0.12 9.70 19.21
C LEU A 357 1.59 9.38 19.50
N THR A 358 1.87 8.78 20.66
CA THR A 358 3.23 8.38 21.01
C THR A 358 3.62 7.09 20.28
N LEU A 359 4.92 6.85 20.09
CA LEU A 359 5.38 5.57 19.54
C LEU A 359 4.91 4.36 20.36
N LYS A 360 4.74 4.53 21.67
CA LYS A 360 4.21 3.50 22.55
C LYS A 360 2.73 3.22 22.26
N ASP A 361 1.94 4.25 22.00
CA ASP A 361 0.53 4.07 21.63
C ASP A 361 0.42 3.34 20.29
N LEU A 362 1.25 3.73 19.31
CA LEU A 362 1.35 3.05 18.03
C LEU A 362 1.78 1.58 18.18
N ASP A 363 2.77 1.30 19.04
CA ASP A 363 3.21 -0.07 19.34
C ASP A 363 2.10 -0.90 20.00
N ASN A 364 1.30 -0.30 20.89
CA ASN A 364 0.15 -0.97 21.50
C ASN A 364 -0.89 -1.34 20.44
N THR A 365 -1.29 -0.41 19.58
CA THR A 365 -2.22 -0.68 18.46
C THR A 365 -1.66 -1.75 17.51
N TRP A 366 -0.36 -1.72 17.24
CA TRP A 366 0.30 -2.73 16.41
C TRP A 366 0.31 -4.13 17.06
N ASN A 367 0.52 -4.21 18.37
CA ASN A 367 0.47 -5.49 19.09
C ASN A 367 -0.94 -6.08 19.09
N THR A 368 -1.97 -5.24 19.24
CA THR A 368 -3.37 -5.65 19.11
C THR A 368 -3.66 -6.17 17.71
N LEU A 369 -3.17 -5.48 16.66
CA LEU A 369 -3.27 -5.93 15.27
C LEU A 369 -2.70 -7.34 15.09
N LEU A 370 -1.49 -7.61 15.62
CA LEU A 370 -0.86 -8.93 15.49
C LEU A 370 -1.67 -10.04 16.17
N GLN A 371 -2.31 -9.75 17.31
CA GLN A 371 -3.18 -10.70 18.01
C GLN A 371 -4.46 -10.97 17.20
N ASN A 372 -5.11 -9.91 16.72
CA ASN A 372 -6.34 -10.00 15.93
C ASN A 372 -6.11 -10.67 14.57
N GLU A 373 -4.98 -10.40 13.92
CA GLU A 373 -4.55 -11.07 12.69
C GLU A 373 -4.40 -12.58 12.90
N ALA A 374 -3.73 -13.00 13.98
CA ALA A 374 -3.57 -14.41 14.30
C ALA A 374 -4.92 -15.08 14.64
N LYS A 375 -5.79 -14.38 15.38
CA LYS A 375 -7.15 -14.83 15.72
C LYS A 375 -7.99 -15.04 14.47
N TYR A 376 -8.03 -14.05 13.57
CA TYR A 376 -8.80 -14.10 12.34
C TYR A 376 -8.30 -15.19 11.38
N HIS A 377 -6.99 -15.30 11.18
CA HIS A 377 -6.40 -16.36 10.36
C HIS A 377 -6.72 -17.76 10.87
N ARG A 378 -6.63 -17.97 12.20
CA ARG A 378 -7.04 -19.26 12.81
C ARG A 378 -8.53 -19.51 12.62
N ARG A 379 -9.37 -18.47 12.73
CA ARG A 379 -10.83 -18.57 12.53
C ARG A 379 -11.15 -19.06 11.12
N ILE A 380 -10.60 -18.41 10.08
CA ILE A 380 -10.78 -18.81 8.68
C ILE A 380 -10.32 -20.25 8.45
N ASN A 381 -9.09 -20.58 8.85
CA ASN A 381 -8.54 -21.92 8.60
C ASN A 381 -9.31 -23.02 9.32
N ARG A 382 -9.80 -22.74 10.54
CA ARG A 382 -10.65 -23.67 11.27
C ARG A 382 -11.98 -23.87 10.54
N THR A 383 -12.65 -22.80 10.11
CA THR A 383 -13.90 -22.90 9.34
C THR A 383 -13.70 -23.69 8.05
N ILE A 384 -12.63 -23.44 7.28
CA ILE A 384 -12.32 -24.24 6.07
C ILE A 384 -12.17 -25.73 6.40
N ARG A 385 -11.51 -26.07 7.51
CA ARG A 385 -11.36 -27.46 7.95
C ARG A 385 -12.69 -28.07 8.36
N GLU A 386 -13.51 -27.34 9.11
CA GLU A 386 -14.84 -27.77 9.56
C GLU A 386 -15.77 -28.01 8.37
N ILE A 387 -15.77 -27.15 7.34
CA ILE A 387 -16.53 -27.33 6.11
C ILE A 387 -16.09 -28.60 5.37
N LYS A 388 -14.77 -28.75 5.12
CA LYS A 388 -14.22 -29.94 4.45
C LYS A 388 -14.57 -31.23 5.22
N GLU A 389 -14.47 -31.20 6.54
CA GLU A 389 -14.81 -32.32 7.41
C GLU A 389 -16.31 -32.65 7.37
N GLY A 390 -17.16 -31.62 7.38
CA GLY A 390 -18.61 -31.77 7.25
C GLY A 390 -19.01 -32.40 5.91
N LEU A 391 -18.45 -31.92 4.80
CA LEU A 391 -18.69 -32.46 3.46
C LEU A 391 -18.28 -33.93 3.36
N ARG A 392 -17.08 -34.29 3.86
CA ARG A 392 -16.62 -35.70 3.88
C ARG A 392 -17.58 -36.61 4.63
N LYS A 393 -18.06 -36.19 5.81
CA LYS A 393 -19.03 -36.97 6.60
C LYS A 393 -20.39 -37.06 5.92
N ALA A 394 -20.90 -35.96 5.39
CA ALA A 394 -22.20 -35.93 4.71
C ALA A 394 -22.21 -36.85 3.49
N PHE A 395 -21.17 -36.78 2.66
CA PHE A 395 -21.01 -37.70 1.52
C PHE A 395 -20.94 -39.15 1.99
N ALA A 396 -20.10 -39.46 2.98
CA ALA A 396 -19.93 -40.82 3.46
C ALA A 396 -21.20 -41.41 4.09
N GLU A 397 -21.95 -40.60 4.86
CA GLU A 397 -23.21 -41.03 5.45
C GLU A 397 -24.24 -41.35 4.35
N ALA A 398 -24.38 -40.47 3.36
CA ALA A 398 -25.29 -40.69 2.22
C ALA A 398 -24.87 -41.91 1.39
N ALA A 399 -23.58 -42.06 1.10
CA ALA A 399 -23.02 -43.19 0.35
C ALA A 399 -23.22 -44.53 1.06
N ASN A 400 -22.86 -44.60 2.35
CA ASN A 400 -23.00 -45.82 3.14
C ASN A 400 -24.47 -46.20 3.34
N GLU A 401 -25.37 -45.22 3.50
CA GLU A 401 -26.81 -45.47 3.55
C GLU A 401 -27.33 -46.01 2.23
N PHE A 402 -26.93 -45.41 1.11
CA PHE A 402 -27.31 -45.86 -0.22
C PHE A 402 -26.85 -47.30 -0.49
N GLN A 403 -25.62 -47.64 -0.12
CA GLN A 403 -25.12 -49.01 -0.25
C GLN A 403 -25.95 -49.99 0.61
N ARG A 404 -26.30 -49.63 1.84
CA ARG A 404 -27.17 -50.47 2.68
C ARG A 404 -28.55 -50.70 2.06
N GLN A 405 -29.09 -49.71 1.34
CA GLN A 405 -30.33 -49.87 0.60
C GLN A 405 -30.18 -50.87 -0.57
N LEU A 406 -29.07 -50.79 -1.33
CA LEU A 406 -28.76 -51.76 -2.39
C LEU A 406 -28.62 -53.19 -1.84
N ASP A 407 -27.90 -53.36 -0.74
CA ASP A 407 -27.71 -54.65 -0.07
C ASP A 407 -29.05 -55.19 0.45
N SER A 408 -29.91 -54.32 1.00
CA SER A 408 -31.25 -54.69 1.45
C SER A 408 -32.15 -55.17 0.30
N ILE A 409 -32.09 -54.54 -0.87
CA ILE A 409 -32.87 -54.99 -2.04
C ILE A 409 -32.34 -56.34 -2.52
N SER A 410 -31.01 -56.48 -2.59
CA SER A 410 -30.35 -57.73 -2.97
C SER A 410 -30.71 -58.88 -2.04
N ALA A 411 -30.73 -58.65 -0.72
CA ALA A 411 -31.15 -59.65 0.26
C ALA A 411 -32.62 -60.06 0.09
N LYS A 412 -33.52 -59.08 -0.10
CA LYS A 412 -34.95 -59.34 -0.35
C LYS A 412 -35.21 -60.12 -1.64
N LEU A 413 -34.35 -60.00 -2.66
CA LEU A 413 -34.46 -60.78 -3.90
C LEU A 413 -34.09 -62.24 -3.74
N VAL A 414 -33.18 -62.56 -2.81
CA VAL A 414 -32.75 -63.93 -2.52
C VAL A 414 -33.78 -64.63 -1.62
N ASP A 415 -34.29 -63.93 -0.61
CA ASP A 415 -35.17 -64.48 0.43
C ASP A 415 -36.67 -64.41 0.08
N LEU A 416 -37.02 -64.72 -1.17
CA LEU A 416 -38.40 -64.69 -1.63
C LEU A 416 -39.15 -65.96 -1.23
N GLU A 417 -40.10 -65.85 -0.31
CA GLU A 417 -40.98 -66.94 0.14
C GLU A 417 -42.43 -66.79 -0.33
N GLY A 418 -43.20 -67.89 -0.33
CA GLY A 418 -44.64 -67.89 -0.64
C GLY A 418 -44.98 -68.32 -2.08
N SER A 419 -46.19 -67.96 -2.53
CA SER A 419 -46.65 -68.32 -3.88
C SER A 419 -45.94 -67.50 -4.97
N LEU A 420 -45.79 -68.04 -6.17
CA LEU A 420 -45.15 -67.33 -7.29
C LEU A 420 -45.82 -65.97 -7.59
N GLN A 421 -47.14 -65.87 -7.43
CA GLN A 421 -47.88 -64.61 -7.56
C GLN A 421 -47.52 -63.60 -6.46
N SER A 422 -47.37 -64.08 -5.22
CA SER A 422 -46.92 -63.24 -4.10
C SER A 422 -45.48 -62.77 -4.30
N GLN A 423 -44.60 -63.65 -4.77
CA GLN A 423 -43.21 -63.31 -5.08
C GLN A 423 -43.11 -62.28 -6.21
N LEU A 424 -43.89 -62.42 -7.28
CA LEU A 424 -43.93 -61.45 -8.37
C LEU A 424 -44.38 -60.06 -7.89
N ALA A 425 -45.42 -59.99 -7.05
CA ALA A 425 -45.90 -58.73 -6.47
C ALA A 425 -44.82 -58.06 -5.59
N LEU A 426 -44.06 -58.84 -4.82
CA LEU A 426 -42.93 -58.32 -4.02
C LEU A 426 -41.82 -57.77 -4.92
N VAL A 427 -41.43 -58.50 -5.96
CA VAL A 427 -40.39 -58.06 -6.91
C VAL A 427 -40.82 -56.80 -7.68
N GLN A 428 -42.08 -56.73 -8.12
CA GLN A 428 -42.63 -55.52 -8.73
C GLN A 428 -42.66 -54.33 -7.74
N GLY A 429 -42.92 -54.59 -6.46
CA GLY A 429 -42.82 -53.59 -5.39
C GLY A 429 -41.40 -53.08 -5.18
N LEU A 430 -40.38 -53.96 -5.32
CA LEU A 430 -38.97 -53.55 -5.27
C LEU A 430 -38.60 -52.63 -6.44
N THR A 431 -39.16 -52.85 -7.64
CA THR A 431 -38.95 -51.97 -8.80
C THR A 431 -39.36 -50.51 -8.52
N ASN A 432 -40.43 -50.30 -7.74
CA ASN A 432 -40.89 -48.96 -7.35
C ASN A 432 -39.92 -48.25 -6.40
N SER A 433 -38.96 -48.98 -5.79
CA SER A 433 -37.96 -48.39 -4.90
C SER A 433 -36.82 -47.71 -5.66
N PHE A 434 -36.67 -47.98 -6.97
CA PHE A 434 -35.55 -47.44 -7.76
C PHE A 434 -35.65 -45.95 -8.04
N GLU A 435 -36.84 -45.39 -8.21
CA GLU A 435 -37.01 -43.95 -8.48
C GLU A 435 -36.55 -43.10 -7.28
N PRO A 436 -36.97 -43.35 -6.02
CA PRO A 436 -36.41 -42.69 -4.84
C PRO A 436 -34.90 -42.88 -4.65
N MET A 437 -34.37 -44.04 -5.03
CA MET A 437 -32.93 -44.29 -4.99
C MET A 437 -32.20 -43.44 -6.02
N GLN A 438 -32.76 -43.26 -7.21
CA GLN A 438 -32.14 -42.42 -8.23
C GLN A 438 -32.09 -40.94 -7.81
N GLU A 439 -33.11 -40.44 -7.10
CA GLU A 439 -33.06 -39.11 -6.45
C GLU A 439 -31.98 -39.03 -5.36
N SER A 440 -31.86 -40.08 -4.54
CA SER A 440 -30.82 -40.16 -3.51
C SER A 440 -29.41 -40.14 -4.12
N LEU A 441 -29.21 -40.83 -5.24
CA LEU A 441 -27.95 -40.83 -6.00
C LEU A 441 -27.61 -39.45 -6.56
N GLN A 442 -28.61 -38.67 -7.02
CA GLN A 442 -28.39 -37.28 -7.45
C GLN A 442 -27.93 -36.39 -6.30
N MET A 443 -28.49 -36.57 -5.09
CA MET A 443 -28.01 -35.84 -3.91
C MET A 443 -26.56 -36.20 -3.58
N ILE A 444 -26.18 -37.48 -3.67
CA ILE A 444 -24.80 -37.93 -3.48
C ILE A 444 -23.87 -37.30 -4.54
N HIS A 445 -24.32 -37.20 -5.79
CA HIS A 445 -23.56 -36.51 -6.85
C HIS A 445 -23.32 -35.02 -6.52
N ILE A 446 -24.31 -34.31 -5.97
CA ILE A 446 -24.14 -32.91 -5.56
C ILE A 446 -23.07 -32.81 -4.46
N LEU A 447 -23.14 -33.67 -3.44
CA LEU A 447 -22.16 -33.72 -2.36
C LEU A 447 -20.75 -34.06 -2.86
N ASP A 448 -20.64 -34.95 -3.84
CA ASP A 448 -19.36 -35.30 -4.48
C ASP A 448 -18.74 -34.08 -5.19
N GLN A 449 -19.55 -33.33 -5.95
CA GLN A 449 -19.08 -32.09 -6.60
C GLN A 449 -18.62 -31.05 -5.57
N GLU A 450 -19.36 -30.87 -4.47
CA GLU A 450 -18.95 -29.97 -3.39
C GLU A 450 -17.63 -30.43 -2.73
N CYS A 451 -17.41 -31.75 -2.58
CA CYS A 451 -16.15 -32.30 -2.09
C CYS A 451 -14.98 -32.00 -3.04
N ILE A 452 -15.19 -32.17 -4.36
CA ILE A 452 -14.20 -31.87 -5.40
C ILE A 452 -13.86 -30.38 -5.42
N GLU A 453 -14.87 -29.49 -5.39
CA GLU A 453 -14.68 -28.04 -5.32
C GLU A 453 -13.93 -27.63 -4.05
N ALA A 454 -14.23 -28.29 -2.93
CA ALA A 454 -13.51 -28.14 -1.67
C ALA A 454 -12.10 -28.73 -1.68
N ASN A 455 -11.70 -29.43 -2.75
CA ASN A 455 -10.42 -30.11 -2.90
C ASN A 455 -10.12 -30.99 -1.67
N THR A 456 -11.07 -31.87 -1.32
CA THR A 456 -10.88 -32.94 -0.35
C THR A 456 -10.10 -34.07 -1.00
N GLU A 457 -8.93 -34.41 -0.47
CA GLU A 457 -8.00 -35.36 -1.11
C GLU A 457 -8.46 -36.82 -0.93
N GLU A 458 -9.00 -37.18 0.23
CA GLU A 458 -9.45 -38.55 0.56
C GLU A 458 -10.55 -38.53 1.64
N ASN A 459 -11.47 -39.50 1.59
CA ASN A 459 -12.57 -39.65 2.54
C ASN A 459 -12.47 -40.96 3.33
N ASP A 460 -11.91 -40.91 4.53
CA ASP A 460 -11.72 -42.09 5.40
C ASP A 460 -13.03 -42.68 5.95
N TYR A 461 -14.17 -42.00 5.77
CA TYR A 461 -15.47 -42.40 6.31
C TYR A 461 -16.25 -43.35 5.40
N THR A 462 -15.85 -43.50 4.14
CA THR A 462 -16.47 -44.42 3.20
C THR A 462 -15.45 -44.95 2.20
N VAL A 463 -15.67 -46.18 1.73
CA VAL A 463 -14.86 -46.79 0.66
C VAL A 463 -15.55 -46.71 -0.69
N TYR A 464 -16.79 -46.21 -0.72
CA TYR A 464 -17.62 -46.17 -1.92
C TYR A 464 -17.46 -44.84 -2.64
N SER A 465 -17.18 -44.91 -3.93
CA SER A 465 -17.26 -43.75 -4.83
C SER A 465 -18.65 -43.61 -5.43
N LEU A 466 -18.97 -42.43 -5.98
CA LEU A 466 -20.21 -42.23 -6.73
C LEU A 466 -20.36 -43.22 -7.89
N GLU A 467 -19.26 -43.55 -8.56
CA GLU A 467 -19.22 -44.52 -9.66
C GLU A 467 -19.57 -45.93 -9.17
N ASP A 468 -19.05 -46.34 -8.01
CA ASP A 468 -19.36 -47.65 -7.41
C ASP A 468 -20.85 -47.77 -7.07
N LEU A 469 -21.44 -46.72 -6.50
CA LEU A 469 -22.85 -46.71 -6.10
C LEU A 469 -23.78 -46.70 -7.32
N SER A 470 -23.44 -45.92 -8.36
CA SER A 470 -24.19 -45.92 -9.62
C SER A 470 -24.15 -47.29 -10.28
N PHE A 471 -22.96 -47.89 -10.36
CA PHE A 471 -22.80 -49.23 -10.92
C PHE A 471 -23.54 -50.29 -10.10
N GLY A 472 -23.50 -50.18 -8.76
CA GLY A 472 -24.24 -51.04 -7.85
C GLY A 472 -25.76 -50.96 -8.06
N LEU A 473 -26.30 -49.75 -8.26
CA LEU A 473 -27.73 -49.56 -8.57
C LEU A 473 -28.12 -50.23 -9.88
N ASP A 474 -27.32 -50.06 -10.93
CA ASP A 474 -27.58 -50.67 -12.23
C ASP A 474 -27.57 -52.21 -12.14
N LEU A 475 -26.62 -52.78 -11.39
CA LEU A 475 -26.52 -54.23 -11.17
C LEU A 475 -27.75 -54.78 -10.42
N VAL A 476 -28.20 -54.09 -9.37
CA VAL A 476 -29.39 -54.48 -8.60
C VAL A 476 -30.65 -54.36 -9.46
N LYS A 477 -30.76 -53.32 -10.29
CA LYS A 477 -31.86 -53.13 -11.23
C LYS A 477 -31.95 -54.27 -12.23
N GLU A 478 -30.82 -54.65 -12.83
CA GLU A 478 -30.72 -55.80 -13.73
C GLU A 478 -31.09 -57.11 -13.02
N ALA A 479 -30.64 -57.31 -11.76
CA ALA A 479 -30.97 -58.49 -10.96
C ALA A 479 -32.48 -58.59 -10.64
N VAL A 480 -33.12 -57.48 -10.27
CA VAL A 480 -34.58 -57.41 -10.04
C VAL A 480 -35.33 -57.76 -11.32
N GLN A 481 -34.94 -57.18 -12.46
CA GLN A 481 -35.57 -57.44 -13.77
C GLN A 481 -35.45 -58.92 -14.16
N LYS A 482 -34.24 -59.48 -14.10
CA LYS A 482 -34.00 -60.91 -14.36
C LYS A 482 -34.83 -61.81 -13.44
N LYS A 483 -34.93 -61.47 -12.16
CA LYS A 483 -35.71 -62.25 -11.19
C LYS A 483 -37.21 -62.15 -11.47
N SER A 484 -37.71 -60.97 -11.84
CA SER A 484 -39.09 -60.75 -12.25
C SER A 484 -39.45 -61.59 -13.47
N ALA A 485 -38.63 -61.53 -14.53
CA ALA A 485 -38.80 -62.32 -15.74
C ALA A 485 -38.79 -63.83 -15.44
N PHE A 486 -37.84 -64.29 -14.62
CA PHE A 486 -37.77 -65.69 -14.19
C PHE A 486 -39.04 -66.14 -13.46
N ILE A 487 -39.53 -65.39 -12.46
CA ILE A 487 -40.75 -65.74 -11.72
C ILE A 487 -41.96 -65.77 -12.65
N GLN A 488 -42.07 -64.79 -13.55
CA GLN A 488 -43.16 -64.72 -14.52
C GLN A 488 -43.16 -65.93 -15.47
N ASN A 489 -41.98 -66.37 -15.92
CA ASN A 489 -41.84 -67.57 -16.74
C ASN A 489 -42.20 -68.83 -15.97
N GLN A 490 -41.80 -68.95 -14.70
CA GLN A 490 -42.20 -70.07 -13.84
C GLN A 490 -43.72 -70.13 -13.59
N ILE A 491 -44.41 -68.98 -13.52
CA ILE A 491 -45.88 -68.94 -13.44
C ILE A 491 -46.51 -69.53 -14.71
N VAL A 492 -46.01 -69.12 -15.88
CA VAL A 492 -46.50 -69.62 -17.18
C VAL A 492 -46.25 -71.12 -17.32
N SER A 493 -45.02 -71.58 -17.02
CA SER A 493 -44.64 -73.00 -17.09
C SER A 493 -45.51 -73.87 -16.18
N ARG A 494 -45.87 -73.39 -14.98
CA ARG A 494 -46.76 -74.12 -14.06
C ARG A 494 -48.20 -74.26 -14.56
N ASN A 495 -48.68 -73.30 -15.35
CA ASN A 495 -50.03 -73.32 -15.92
C ASN A 495 -50.11 -74.22 -17.17
N MET A 496 -48.98 -74.61 -17.78
CA MET A 496 -48.90 -75.44 -18.98
C MET A 496 -48.66 -76.91 -18.62
N THR A 497 -49.72 -77.68 -18.39
CA THR A 497 -49.66 -79.08 -17.95
C THR A 497 -49.37 -80.10 -19.06
N ASN A 498 -49.40 -79.71 -20.33
CA ASN A 498 -49.34 -80.61 -21.49
C ASN A 498 -47.91 -80.87 -22.00
N LEU A 499 -46.90 -80.26 -21.40
CA LEU A 499 -45.49 -80.39 -21.78
C LEU A 499 -44.70 -81.17 -20.74
N THR A 500 -43.69 -81.91 -21.18
CA THR A 500 -42.73 -82.51 -20.25
C THR A 500 -41.82 -81.43 -19.64
N PRO A 501 -41.35 -81.60 -18.39
CA PRO A 501 -40.45 -80.63 -17.75
C PRO A 501 -39.19 -80.31 -18.57
N VAL A 502 -38.66 -81.30 -19.30
CA VAL A 502 -37.45 -81.15 -20.13
C VAL A 502 -37.73 -80.27 -21.37
N GLN A 503 -38.88 -80.43 -22.02
CA GLN A 503 -39.26 -79.61 -23.18
C GLN A 503 -39.54 -78.15 -22.78
N LEU A 504 -40.20 -77.96 -21.63
CA LEU A 504 -40.40 -76.62 -21.05
C LEU A 504 -39.06 -75.93 -20.75
N GLU A 505 -38.11 -76.67 -20.19
CA GLU A 505 -36.77 -76.16 -19.88
C GLU A 505 -36.00 -75.77 -21.16
N GLU A 506 -36.10 -76.56 -22.23
CA GLU A 506 -35.48 -76.27 -23.54
C GLU A 506 -36.04 -74.98 -24.18
N PHE A 507 -37.37 -74.81 -24.14
CA PHE A 507 -38.01 -73.61 -24.66
C PHE A 507 -37.71 -72.37 -23.80
N GLU A 508 -37.67 -72.51 -22.48
CA GLU A 508 -37.28 -71.43 -21.57
C GLU A 508 -35.83 -70.98 -21.79
N GLN A 509 -34.90 -71.93 -21.91
CA GLN A 509 -33.49 -71.63 -22.17
C GLN A 509 -33.31 -70.90 -23.50
N THR A 510 -34.03 -71.33 -24.53
CA THR A 510 -33.99 -70.67 -25.84
C THR A 510 -34.55 -69.25 -25.77
N PHE A 511 -35.73 -69.06 -25.18
CA PHE A 511 -36.33 -67.74 -25.02
C PHE A 511 -35.40 -66.79 -24.29
N ARG A 512 -34.82 -67.22 -23.16
CA ARG A 512 -33.88 -66.41 -22.36
C ARG A 512 -32.57 -66.11 -23.04
N TYR A 513 -32.10 -66.96 -23.95
CA TYR A 513 -30.87 -66.70 -24.70
C TYR A 513 -31.05 -65.55 -25.70
N PHE A 514 -32.27 -65.39 -26.24
CA PHE A 514 -32.58 -64.36 -27.24
C PHE A 514 -33.22 -63.10 -26.64
N ASP A 515 -33.86 -63.16 -25.47
CA ASP A 515 -34.30 -62.00 -24.68
C ASP A 515 -33.09 -61.31 -24.01
N LYS A 516 -32.37 -60.49 -24.79
CA LYS A 516 -31.12 -59.85 -24.35
C LYS A 516 -31.32 -58.66 -23.43
N ASP A 517 -32.49 -58.03 -23.49
CA ASP A 517 -32.83 -56.85 -22.68
C ASP A 517 -33.58 -57.22 -21.40
N TYR A 518 -33.85 -58.51 -21.17
CA TYR A 518 -34.54 -59.05 -20.00
C TYR A 518 -35.92 -58.44 -19.79
N THR A 519 -36.56 -58.00 -20.88
CA THR A 519 -37.91 -57.46 -20.87
C THR A 519 -38.97 -58.54 -20.68
N ASN A 520 -38.55 -59.81 -20.72
CA ASN A 520 -39.41 -60.98 -20.76
C ASN A 520 -40.31 -61.01 -22.01
N THR A 521 -39.80 -60.43 -23.10
CA THR A 521 -40.44 -60.40 -24.41
C THR A 521 -39.43 -60.63 -25.51
N LEU A 522 -39.86 -61.15 -26.66
CA LEU A 522 -39.05 -61.26 -27.86
C LEU A 522 -39.57 -60.32 -28.94
N SER A 523 -38.66 -59.54 -29.53
CA SER A 523 -38.94 -58.84 -30.78
C SER A 523 -39.11 -59.82 -31.95
N ALA A 524 -39.69 -59.37 -33.06
CA ALA A 524 -39.84 -60.20 -34.27
C ALA A 524 -38.51 -60.80 -34.77
N SER A 525 -37.40 -60.05 -34.62
CA SER A 525 -36.07 -60.51 -34.98
C SER A 525 -35.54 -61.59 -34.01
N GLU A 526 -35.70 -61.39 -32.70
CA GLU A 526 -35.25 -62.36 -31.69
C GLU A 526 -36.06 -63.65 -31.76
N PHE A 527 -37.38 -63.55 -31.98
CA PHE A 527 -38.25 -64.70 -32.22
C PHE A 527 -37.78 -65.53 -33.41
N LYS A 528 -37.44 -64.89 -34.54
CA LYS A 528 -36.89 -65.58 -35.71
C LYS A 528 -35.60 -66.35 -35.41
N TYR A 529 -34.68 -65.74 -34.67
CA TYR A 529 -33.44 -66.41 -34.29
C TYR A 529 -33.68 -67.56 -33.29
N ALA A 530 -34.61 -67.39 -32.35
CA ALA A 530 -35.04 -68.42 -31.42
C ALA A 530 -35.57 -69.66 -32.15
N LEU A 531 -36.48 -69.49 -33.11
CA LEU A 531 -37.01 -70.60 -33.92
C LEU A 531 -35.92 -71.30 -34.74
N SER A 532 -35.03 -70.53 -35.35
CA SER A 532 -33.90 -71.07 -36.13
C SER A 532 -32.97 -71.93 -35.25
N SER A 533 -32.77 -71.55 -33.99
CA SER A 533 -31.93 -72.30 -33.04
C SER A 533 -32.55 -73.63 -32.60
N LEU A 534 -33.88 -73.72 -32.60
CA LEU A 534 -34.66 -74.93 -32.32
C LEU A 534 -34.85 -75.82 -33.57
N GLY A 535 -34.22 -75.46 -34.69
CA GLY A 535 -34.30 -76.22 -35.95
C GLY A 535 -35.60 -75.99 -36.75
N ILE A 536 -36.43 -75.02 -36.36
CA ILE A 536 -37.67 -74.67 -37.04
C ILE A 536 -37.38 -73.56 -38.05
N VAL A 537 -37.39 -73.89 -39.34
CA VAL A 537 -37.05 -72.95 -40.43
C VAL A 537 -38.30 -72.62 -41.25
N TYR A 538 -38.70 -71.35 -41.22
CA TYR A 538 -39.70 -70.77 -42.13
C TYR A 538 -39.07 -69.72 -43.04
N ASP A 539 -39.74 -69.40 -44.14
CA ASP A 539 -39.43 -68.24 -44.98
C ASP A 539 -39.76 -66.92 -44.25
N ASN A 540 -38.99 -65.86 -44.52
CA ASN A 540 -39.07 -64.60 -43.76
C ASN A 540 -40.46 -63.97 -43.79
N GLU A 541 -41.12 -63.93 -44.95
CA GLU A 541 -42.45 -63.32 -45.12
C GLU A 541 -43.52 -64.07 -44.32
N ARG A 542 -43.41 -65.40 -44.25
CA ARG A 542 -44.33 -66.25 -43.49
C ARG A 542 -44.09 -66.17 -41.98
N LEU A 543 -42.84 -66.05 -41.55
CA LEU A 543 -42.49 -65.95 -40.13
C LEU A 543 -42.97 -64.62 -39.53
N GLU A 544 -42.86 -63.50 -40.27
CA GLU A 544 -43.43 -62.22 -39.86
C GLU A 544 -44.96 -62.27 -39.74
N SER A 545 -45.65 -62.89 -40.71
CA SER A 545 -47.12 -63.10 -40.61
C SER A 545 -47.49 -63.92 -39.38
N ILE A 546 -46.79 -65.03 -39.13
CA ILE A 546 -47.03 -65.89 -37.96
C ILE A 546 -46.78 -65.15 -36.65
N PHE A 547 -45.71 -64.34 -36.59
CA PHE A 547 -45.41 -63.53 -35.40
C PHE A 547 -46.57 -62.59 -35.07
N TYR A 548 -47.01 -61.78 -36.03
CA TYR A 548 -48.09 -60.81 -35.81
C TYR A 548 -49.46 -61.47 -35.59
N ASP A 549 -49.71 -62.64 -36.19
CA ASP A 549 -50.92 -63.44 -35.92
C ASP A 549 -50.97 -63.92 -34.47
N ILE A 550 -49.83 -64.30 -33.89
CA ILE A 550 -49.74 -64.78 -32.50
C ILE A 550 -49.76 -63.60 -31.51
N THR A 551 -49.02 -62.54 -31.82
CA THR A 551 -48.91 -61.37 -30.95
C THR A 551 -50.13 -60.44 -31.03
N HIS A 552 -51.05 -60.69 -31.97
CA HIS A 552 -52.21 -59.83 -32.28
C HIS A 552 -51.78 -58.40 -32.64
N ASP A 553 -50.92 -58.26 -33.66
CA ASP A 553 -50.34 -57.00 -34.13
C ASP A 553 -49.45 -56.25 -33.11
N ASN A 554 -48.99 -56.90 -32.04
CA ASN A 554 -47.98 -56.32 -31.14
C ASN A 554 -46.57 -56.57 -31.65
N ASP A 555 -45.67 -55.60 -31.45
CA ASP A 555 -44.26 -55.69 -31.87
C ASP A 555 -43.39 -56.62 -31.00
N PHE A 556 -43.98 -57.19 -29.95
CA PHE A 556 -43.30 -58.04 -28.98
C PHE A 556 -44.13 -59.29 -28.67
N MET A 557 -43.44 -60.40 -28.47
CA MET A 557 -44.02 -61.69 -28.09
C MET A 557 -43.68 -62.01 -26.65
N SER A 558 -44.70 -62.26 -25.82
CA SER A 558 -44.50 -62.71 -24.44
C SER A 558 -44.07 -64.18 -24.38
N PHE A 559 -43.45 -64.59 -23.27
CA PHE A 559 -43.08 -65.99 -23.03
C PHE A 559 -44.28 -66.94 -23.14
N GLU A 560 -45.47 -66.55 -22.69
CA GLU A 560 -46.68 -67.37 -22.80
C GLU A 560 -47.09 -67.60 -24.26
N GLN A 561 -47.03 -66.56 -25.09
CA GLN A 561 -47.32 -66.65 -26.52
C GLN A 561 -46.30 -67.53 -27.25
N PHE A 562 -45.03 -67.38 -26.90
CA PHE A 562 -43.94 -68.21 -27.43
C PHE A 562 -44.14 -69.69 -27.09
N ILE A 563 -44.43 -70.03 -25.83
CA ILE A 563 -44.65 -71.41 -25.42
C ILE A 563 -45.87 -72.01 -26.10
N ARG A 564 -46.99 -71.28 -26.18
CA ARG A 564 -48.20 -71.77 -26.88
C ARG A 564 -47.93 -72.09 -28.35
N PHE A 565 -47.11 -71.29 -29.01
CA PHE A 565 -46.66 -71.57 -30.38
C PHE A 565 -45.75 -72.80 -30.44
N MET A 566 -44.77 -72.92 -29.54
CA MET A 566 -43.87 -74.07 -29.52
C MET A 566 -44.62 -75.40 -29.28
N VAL A 567 -45.65 -75.40 -28.42
CA VAL A 567 -46.55 -76.55 -28.22
C VAL A 567 -47.28 -76.91 -29.51
N SER A 568 -47.83 -75.93 -30.23
CA SER A 568 -48.60 -76.19 -31.45
C SER A 568 -47.76 -76.74 -32.60
N VAL A 569 -46.45 -76.48 -32.60
CA VAL A 569 -45.51 -76.96 -33.63
C VAL A 569 -44.89 -78.32 -33.27
N THR A 570 -44.87 -78.74 -32.00
CA THR A 570 -44.16 -79.97 -31.53
C THR A 570 -45.04 -81.18 -31.20
N GLU A 571 -46.38 -81.05 -31.14
CA GLU A 571 -47.28 -82.21 -31.02
C GLU A 571 -47.40 -82.98 -32.35
N ASP A 572 -46.45 -83.90 -32.62
CA ASP A 572 -46.60 -84.94 -33.65
C ASP A 572 -47.58 -86.02 -33.16
N LYS A 573 -48.80 -86.05 -33.71
CA LYS A 573 -49.80 -87.10 -33.41
C LYS A 573 -49.45 -88.41 -34.12
N THR A 574 -48.76 -89.33 -33.43
CA THR A 574 -48.62 -90.72 -33.93
C THR A 574 -49.91 -91.50 -33.64
N THR A 575 -50.63 -91.95 -34.67
CA THR A 575 -51.88 -92.72 -34.49
C THR A 575 -51.62 -94.23 -34.37
N PRO A 576 -52.47 -95.01 -33.67
CA PRO A 576 -52.28 -96.46 -33.50
C PRO A 576 -52.10 -97.22 -34.83
N GLY A 577 -52.78 -96.78 -35.88
CA GLY A 577 -52.65 -97.36 -37.22
C GLY A 577 -51.26 -97.19 -37.85
N GLN A 578 -50.63 -96.02 -37.69
CA GLN A 578 -49.29 -95.77 -38.21
C GLN A 578 -48.21 -96.54 -37.43
N LEU A 579 -48.41 -96.74 -36.12
CA LEU A 579 -47.51 -97.56 -35.31
C LEU A 579 -47.62 -99.04 -35.71
N LEU A 580 -48.84 -99.52 -35.98
CA LEU A 580 -49.10 -100.87 -36.47
C LEU A 580 -48.43 -101.13 -37.83
N ASP A 581 -48.53 -100.18 -38.77
CA ASP A 581 -47.89 -100.28 -40.08
C ASP A 581 -46.35 -100.25 -39.99
N SER A 582 -45.81 -99.52 -39.02
CA SER A 582 -44.37 -99.52 -38.73
C SER A 582 -43.89 -100.88 -38.24
N PHE A 583 -44.64 -101.53 -37.35
CA PHE A 583 -44.33 -102.90 -36.91
C PHE A 583 -44.50 -103.93 -38.02
N ARG A 584 -45.52 -103.81 -38.88
CA ARG A 584 -45.69 -104.67 -40.08
C ARG A 584 -44.49 -104.58 -41.02
N THR A 585 -43.99 -103.37 -41.23
CA THR A 585 -42.81 -103.14 -42.08
C THR A 585 -41.56 -103.81 -41.50
N ILE A 586 -41.37 -103.72 -40.18
CA ILE A 586 -40.23 -104.36 -39.48
C ILE A 586 -40.37 -105.90 -39.51
N ALA A 587 -41.58 -106.42 -39.35
CA ALA A 587 -41.87 -107.86 -39.34
C ALA A 587 -41.83 -108.51 -40.75
N GLY A 588 -41.83 -107.70 -41.81
CA GLY A 588 -41.91 -108.17 -43.20
C GLY A 588 -43.25 -108.83 -43.51
N ASP A 589 -44.36 -108.17 -43.16
CA ASP A 589 -45.75 -108.62 -43.32
C ASP A 589 -46.15 -109.90 -42.56
N LYS A 590 -45.36 -110.32 -41.57
CA LYS A 590 -45.71 -111.41 -40.65
C LYS A 590 -46.56 -110.87 -39.49
N PRO A 591 -47.52 -111.63 -38.95
CA PRO A 591 -48.35 -111.21 -37.82
C PRO A 591 -47.61 -111.22 -36.46
N PHE A 592 -46.27 -111.33 -36.47
CA PHE A 592 -45.41 -111.33 -35.29
C PHE A 592 -44.06 -110.73 -35.66
N VAL A 593 -43.33 -110.20 -34.68
CA VAL A 593 -41.97 -109.70 -34.82
C VAL A 593 -41.00 -110.53 -33.98
N THR A 594 -39.81 -110.82 -34.51
CA THR A 594 -38.78 -111.54 -33.76
C THR A 594 -37.73 -110.57 -33.20
N GLU A 595 -36.96 -111.02 -32.21
CA GLU A 595 -35.83 -110.23 -31.70
C GLU A 595 -34.83 -109.87 -32.81
N LEU A 596 -34.66 -110.76 -33.80
CA LEU A 596 -33.77 -110.51 -34.92
C LEU A 596 -34.30 -109.36 -35.81
N ASP A 597 -35.60 -109.33 -36.08
CA ASP A 597 -36.24 -108.29 -36.90
C ASP A 597 -36.10 -106.90 -36.24
N LEU A 598 -36.28 -106.81 -34.91
CA LEU A 598 -36.08 -105.57 -34.15
C LEU A 598 -34.61 -105.12 -34.11
N LYS A 599 -33.66 -106.06 -34.10
CA LYS A 599 -32.22 -105.72 -34.20
C LYS A 599 -31.86 -105.19 -35.59
N MET A 600 -32.48 -105.73 -36.65
CA MET A 600 -32.22 -105.29 -38.02
C MET A 600 -32.79 -103.90 -38.33
N SER A 601 -33.82 -103.45 -37.59
CA SER A 601 -34.40 -102.09 -37.72
C SER A 601 -33.67 -101.00 -36.91
N GLN A 602 -32.46 -101.29 -36.41
CA GLN A 602 -31.62 -100.37 -35.62
C GLN A 602 -32.22 -99.92 -34.28
N ILE A 603 -33.17 -100.67 -33.73
CA ILE A 603 -33.68 -100.39 -32.39
C ILE A 603 -32.59 -100.71 -31.35
N PRO A 604 -32.31 -99.82 -30.38
CA PRO A 604 -31.32 -100.08 -29.34
C PRO A 604 -31.62 -101.35 -28.55
N VAL A 605 -30.58 -102.15 -28.25
CA VAL A 605 -30.72 -103.47 -27.61
C VAL A 605 -31.45 -103.40 -26.26
N SER A 606 -31.26 -102.33 -25.50
CA SER A 606 -31.97 -102.10 -24.23
C SER A 606 -33.48 -101.97 -24.39
N MET A 607 -33.93 -101.39 -25.51
CA MET A 607 -35.35 -101.24 -25.84
C MET A 607 -35.93 -102.56 -26.34
N ILE A 608 -35.13 -103.35 -27.08
CA ILE A 608 -35.53 -104.69 -27.52
C ILE A 608 -35.78 -105.61 -26.32
N ASP A 609 -34.90 -105.57 -25.31
CA ASP A 609 -35.07 -106.33 -24.07
C ASP A 609 -36.33 -105.92 -23.28
N TYR A 610 -36.70 -104.64 -23.34
CA TYR A 610 -37.94 -104.13 -22.76
C TYR A 610 -39.17 -104.62 -23.55
N LEU A 611 -39.15 -104.50 -24.88
CA LEU A 611 -40.23 -104.97 -25.75
C LEU A 611 -40.46 -106.48 -25.61
N LYS A 612 -39.40 -107.28 -25.47
CA LYS A 612 -39.49 -108.73 -25.18
C LYS A 612 -40.18 -109.07 -23.87
N LYS A 613 -40.17 -108.16 -22.89
CA LYS A 613 -40.87 -108.34 -21.60
C LYS A 613 -42.32 -107.89 -21.66
N MET A 614 -42.62 -106.89 -22.49
CA MET A 614 -43.92 -106.22 -22.52
C MET A 614 -44.84 -106.73 -23.63
N MET A 615 -44.31 -107.24 -24.74
CA MET A 615 -45.13 -107.82 -25.81
C MET A 615 -45.63 -109.22 -25.45
N PRO A 616 -46.91 -109.53 -25.71
CA PRO A 616 -47.42 -110.89 -25.64
C PRO A 616 -46.65 -111.82 -26.60
N ARG A 617 -46.38 -113.05 -26.17
CA ARG A 617 -45.77 -114.07 -27.04
C ARG A 617 -46.83 -114.76 -27.88
N SER A 618 -46.46 -115.11 -29.11
CA SER A 618 -47.29 -115.92 -30.00
C SER A 618 -47.08 -117.43 -29.73
N TYR A 619 -47.32 -118.28 -30.74
CA TYR A 619 -47.27 -119.74 -30.66
C TYR A 619 -45.87 -120.32 -30.38
N SER A 620 -44.78 -119.55 -30.56
CA SER A 620 -43.40 -119.96 -30.28
C SER A 620 -42.67 -118.95 -29.38
N ASP A 621 -41.70 -119.43 -28.58
CA ASP A 621 -41.07 -118.66 -27.50
C ASP A 621 -40.23 -117.45 -27.97
N ASN A 622 -39.97 -117.37 -29.29
CA ASN A 622 -39.18 -116.32 -29.93
C ASN A 622 -40.00 -115.36 -30.81
N GLU A 623 -41.32 -115.48 -30.82
CA GLU A 623 -42.24 -114.67 -31.63
C GLU A 623 -43.09 -113.74 -30.74
N MET A 624 -43.04 -112.44 -31.02
CA MET A 624 -43.76 -111.41 -30.27
C MET A 624 -44.93 -110.86 -31.10
N ASP A 625 -46.12 -110.85 -30.52
CA ASP A 625 -47.33 -110.33 -31.16
C ASP A 625 -47.42 -108.81 -30.95
N TYR A 626 -47.07 -108.06 -32.00
CA TYR A 626 -47.14 -106.61 -31.98
C TYR A 626 -48.56 -106.09 -32.23
N GLU A 627 -49.48 -106.86 -32.83
CA GLU A 627 -50.85 -106.38 -33.10
C GLU A 627 -51.65 -106.29 -31.79
N SER A 628 -51.57 -107.32 -30.95
CA SER A 628 -52.17 -107.32 -29.61
C SER A 628 -51.49 -106.31 -28.67
N PHE A 629 -50.16 -106.18 -28.75
CA PHE A 629 -49.41 -105.19 -27.98
C PHE A 629 -49.82 -103.75 -28.30
N VAL A 630 -49.99 -103.42 -29.59
CA VAL A 630 -50.45 -102.10 -30.00
C VAL A 630 -51.90 -101.86 -29.57
N GLN A 631 -52.80 -102.84 -29.67
CA GLN A 631 -54.18 -102.68 -29.18
C GLN A 631 -54.28 -102.48 -27.66
N ASP A 632 -53.46 -103.14 -26.86
CA ASP A 632 -53.47 -102.98 -25.39
C ASP A 632 -52.82 -101.67 -24.91
N MET A 633 -51.89 -101.11 -25.70
CA MET A 633 -51.16 -99.88 -25.37
C MET A 633 -51.98 -98.60 -25.62
N PHE A 634 -53.02 -98.67 -26.47
CA PHE A 634 -53.86 -97.53 -26.82
C PHE A 634 -55.30 -97.78 -26.38
N ILE A 635 -55.85 -96.88 -25.56
CA ILE A 635 -57.28 -96.87 -25.20
C ILE A 635 -58.07 -96.46 -26.46
N ASN A 636 -59.08 -97.22 -26.86
CA ASN A 636 -60.03 -96.80 -27.90
C ASN A 636 -60.70 -95.47 -27.58
#